data_AF-A0A109LYS5-F1
#
_entry.id   AF-A0A109LYS5-F1
#
_cell.length_a   1.000
_cell.length_b   1.000
_cell.length_c   1.000
_cell.angle_alpha   90.00
_cell.angle_beta   90.00
_cell.angle_gamma   90.00
#
_symmetry.space_group_name_H-M   'P 1'
#
loop_
_entity.id
_entity.type
_entity.pdbx_description
1 polymer ?
#
loop_
_entity_poly.entity_id
_entity_poly.type
_entity_poly.pdbx_seq_one_letter_code
_entity_poly.pdbx_strand_id
1 'polypeptide(L)'
;MKLANPLRFVAMAILGVALAIALAAQSAGIALTRKAPETALSLFPLNGLAQEELASSAFLSVAEGLVPAEVGMPMAEQWALEAYRKEPLTPEAHAILALAEEDASARSEIVSLASQLNRRNPRLQAVVLQEQVAQQDYPGAIATLDRILRVRPSRSAELFPSLIPLFAREGAVDEFARILDGTSPWHEVFFRYAVREPAALSNLLELRKRVSFDNQQLDQTLLKNLVTEGELDAAYGFYKQLRDGDQSSDRLGVLDWDNTFAPFDWAFSDRAGLRAQPSLSAEQLEISVKPGEGGVVARRLIKTPDSPFILEIEHDIESSQALQDIDIGLRCGGADNSLVLDQDLASQGNGFEIANLPDSCSFIEILIEARAWSGRSALNVEIDSVRIRN
;
A
#
# COMPACT_ATOMS: atom_id res chain seq x y z
N MET A 1 42.05 40.40 57.30
CA MET A 1 41.71 40.67 55.88
C MET A 1 41.18 42.09 55.77
N LYS A 2 41.94 43.03 55.18
CA LYS A 2 41.41 44.35 54.82
C LYS A 2 40.35 44.10 53.74
N LEU A 3 39.08 44.34 54.03
CA LEU A 3 38.00 44.27 53.04
C LEU A 3 38.41 45.14 51.86
N ALA A 4 38.63 44.50 50.72
CA ALA A 4 38.90 45.19 49.47
C ALA A 4 37.73 46.14 49.21
N ASN A 5 38.06 47.43 49.09
CA ASN A 5 37.21 48.57 48.70
C ASN A 5 35.69 48.25 48.61
N PRO A 6 34.86 48.59 49.62
CA PRO A 6 33.45 48.15 49.73
C PRO A 6 32.61 48.51 48.50
N LEU A 7 32.99 49.56 47.78
CA LEU A 7 32.43 49.97 46.50
C LEU A 7 32.53 48.89 45.42
N ARG A 8 33.63 48.14 45.38
CA ARG A 8 33.81 47.01 44.44
C ARG A 8 32.91 45.83 44.79
N PHE A 9 32.71 45.56 46.07
CA PHE A 9 31.83 44.47 46.52
C PHE A 9 30.37 44.75 46.15
N VAL A 10 29.89 45.97 46.41
CA VAL A 10 28.54 46.40 46.01
C VAL A 10 28.37 46.33 44.48
N ALA A 11 29.35 46.80 43.71
CA ALA A 11 29.31 46.72 42.25
C ALA A 11 29.23 45.27 41.74
N MET A 12 30.03 44.36 42.31
CA MET A 12 29.98 42.93 41.94
C MET A 12 28.65 42.27 42.32
N ALA A 13 28.07 42.62 43.47
CA ALA A 13 26.77 42.09 43.89
C ALA A 13 25.64 42.56 42.95
N ILE A 14 25.64 43.85 42.57
CA ILE A 14 24.66 44.40 41.60
C ILE A 14 24.81 43.69 40.26
N LEU A 15 26.04 43.54 39.75
CA LEU A 15 26.28 42.85 38.49
C LEU A 15 25.84 41.38 38.53
N GLY A 16 26.10 40.69 39.65
CA GLY A 16 25.67 39.31 39.84
C GLY A 16 24.15 39.15 39.86
N VAL A 17 23.42 40.06 40.53
CA VAL A 17 21.96 40.06 40.54
C VAL A 17 21.40 40.39 39.15
N ALA A 18 21.95 41.39 38.46
CA ALA A 18 21.54 41.73 37.10
C ALA A 18 21.73 40.56 36.13
N LEU A 19 22.86 39.85 36.22
CA LEU A 19 23.13 38.66 35.42
C LEU A 19 22.18 37.51 35.77
N ALA A 20 21.90 37.27 37.05
CA ALA A 20 20.96 36.25 37.49
C ALA A 20 19.54 36.51 36.98
N ILE A 21 19.08 37.76 37.02
CA ILE A 21 17.77 38.16 36.47
C ILE A 21 17.74 37.95 34.95
N ALA A 22 18.81 38.35 34.23
CA ALA A 22 18.89 38.16 32.78
C ALA A 22 18.84 36.67 32.39
N LEU A 23 19.58 35.81 33.10
CA LEU A 23 19.57 34.35 32.85
C LEU A 23 18.23 33.70 33.22
N ALA A 24 17.58 34.16 34.28
CA ALA A 24 16.25 33.72 34.67
C ALA A 24 15.21 34.10 33.60
N ALA A 25 15.27 35.33 33.09
CA ALA A 25 14.41 35.81 32.02
C ALA A 25 14.64 35.04 30.70
N GLN A 26 15.90 34.79 30.34
CA GLN A 26 16.25 33.95 29.18
C GLN A 26 15.69 32.53 29.32
N SER A 27 15.88 31.90 30.48
CA SER A 27 15.42 30.54 30.74
C SER A 27 13.89 30.45 30.74
N ALA A 28 13.20 31.43 31.33
CA ALA A 28 11.75 31.54 31.28
C ALA A 28 11.24 31.78 29.84
N GLY A 29 11.93 32.62 29.06
CA GLY A 29 11.63 32.84 27.64
C GLY A 29 11.73 31.56 26.81
N ILE A 30 12.79 30.77 26.99
CA ILE A 30 12.94 29.48 26.30
C ILE A 30 11.81 28.53 26.70
N ALA A 31 11.50 28.41 27.99
CA ALA A 31 10.44 27.52 28.47
C ALA A 31 9.04 27.87 27.95
N LEU A 32 8.78 29.15 27.68
CA LEU A 32 7.48 29.65 27.21
C LEU A 32 7.34 29.67 25.68
N THR A 33 8.43 29.45 24.94
CA THR A 33 8.49 29.59 23.47
C THR A 33 7.32 28.94 22.74
N ARG A 34 6.97 27.68 23.06
CA ARG A 34 5.88 26.96 22.38
C ARG A 34 4.47 27.28 22.88
N LYS A 35 4.33 27.71 24.14
CA LYS A 35 3.01 27.86 24.80
C LYS A 35 2.51 29.30 24.82
N ALA A 36 3.42 30.25 24.95
CA ALA A 36 3.15 31.68 25.04
C ALA A 36 4.30 32.45 24.40
N PRO A 37 4.47 32.38 23.05
CA PRO A 37 5.60 32.99 22.36
C PRO A 37 5.67 34.52 22.55
N GLU A 38 4.53 35.21 22.65
CA GLU A 38 4.48 36.65 22.95
C GLU A 38 5.08 36.96 24.34
N THR A 39 4.71 36.17 25.36
CA THR A 39 5.28 36.27 26.71
C THR A 39 6.76 35.89 26.73
N ALA A 40 7.17 34.93 25.91
CA ALA A 40 8.58 34.57 25.78
C ALA A 40 9.42 35.74 25.25
N LEU A 41 8.88 36.51 24.28
CA LEU A 41 9.55 37.69 23.74
C LEU A 41 9.57 38.88 24.70
N SER A 42 8.54 39.05 25.53
CA SER A 42 8.55 40.11 26.55
C SER A 42 9.60 39.87 27.63
N LEU A 43 9.87 38.61 27.97
CA LEU A 43 10.92 38.20 28.91
C LEU A 43 12.32 38.22 28.30
N PHE A 44 12.45 37.71 27.07
CA PHE A 44 13.73 37.68 26.35
C PHE A 44 13.52 38.08 24.88
N PRO A 45 13.64 39.38 24.54
CA PRO A 45 13.39 39.90 23.19
C PRO A 45 14.32 39.31 22.11
N LEU A 46 15.43 38.70 22.50
CA LEU A 46 16.38 38.05 21.59
C LEU A 46 16.02 36.58 21.30
N ASN A 47 14.87 36.09 21.77
CA ASN A 47 14.43 34.71 21.54
C ASN A 47 13.96 34.49 20.09
N GLY A 48 14.87 34.12 19.18
CA GLY A 48 14.52 33.81 17.78
C GLY A 48 13.52 32.66 17.64
N LEU A 49 13.56 31.67 18.54
CA LEU A 49 12.63 30.53 18.52
C LEU A 49 11.18 30.97 18.82
N ALA A 50 10.99 31.94 19.72
CA ALA A 50 9.65 32.48 19.98
C ALA A 50 9.11 33.27 18.79
N GLN A 51 9.98 33.92 18.01
CA GLN A 51 9.60 34.60 16.77
C GLN A 51 9.24 33.57 15.68
N GLU A 52 9.96 32.46 15.61
CA GLU A 52 9.63 31.35 14.69
C GLU A 52 8.22 30.78 14.98
N GLU A 53 7.87 30.60 16.25
CA GLU A 53 6.52 30.14 16.64
C GLU A 53 5.43 31.17 16.28
N LEU A 54 5.70 32.48 16.42
CA LEU A 54 4.78 33.52 15.95
C LEU A 54 4.62 33.52 14.42
N ALA A 55 5.73 33.34 13.69
CA ALA A 55 5.71 33.22 12.23
C ALA A 55 4.84 32.02 11.80
N SER A 56 5.05 30.86 12.43
CA SER A 56 4.28 29.64 12.16
C SER A 56 2.80 29.80 12.48
N SER A 57 2.47 30.43 13.61
CA SER A 57 1.09 30.72 14.00
C SER A 57 0.40 31.66 13.00
N ALA A 58 1.07 32.74 12.61
CA ALA A 58 0.56 33.67 11.60
C ALA A 58 0.31 32.96 10.26
N PHE A 59 1.26 32.15 9.81
CA PHE A 59 1.11 31.36 8.58
C PHE A 59 -0.05 30.38 8.65
N LEU A 60 -0.18 29.62 9.75
CA LEU A 60 -1.28 28.65 9.92
C LEU A 60 -2.64 29.33 9.95
N SER A 61 -2.74 30.51 10.56
CA SER A 61 -4.00 31.28 10.58
C SER A 61 -4.47 31.69 9.19
N VAL A 62 -3.55 31.93 8.25
CA VAL A 62 -3.88 32.16 6.84
C VAL A 62 -4.34 30.86 6.18
N ALA A 63 -3.59 29.77 6.39
CA ALA A 63 -3.91 28.47 5.80
C ALA A 63 -5.28 27.91 6.25
N GLU A 64 -5.69 28.22 7.48
CA GLU A 64 -7.00 27.86 8.03
C GLU A 64 -8.12 28.85 7.67
N GLY A 65 -7.80 29.93 6.95
CA GLY A 65 -8.76 30.96 6.56
C GLY A 65 -9.23 31.86 7.70
N LEU A 66 -8.54 31.86 8.85
CA LEU A 66 -8.85 32.70 10.00
C LEU A 66 -8.42 34.16 9.79
N VAL A 67 -7.38 34.38 8.99
CA VAL A 67 -6.83 35.69 8.65
C VAL A 67 -6.68 35.80 7.13
N PRO A 68 -7.08 36.92 6.50
CA PRO A 68 -6.84 37.14 5.07
C PRO A 68 -5.36 37.05 4.71
N ALA A 69 -5.05 36.44 3.55
CA ALA A 69 -3.67 36.22 3.12
C ALA A 69 -2.88 37.53 2.98
N GLU A 70 -3.54 38.60 2.53
CA GLU A 70 -2.97 39.93 2.35
C GLU A 70 -2.46 40.56 3.66
N VAL A 71 -2.97 40.09 4.80
CA VAL A 71 -2.60 40.57 6.13
C VAL A 71 -1.67 39.58 6.83
N GLY A 72 -2.01 38.28 6.78
CA GLY A 72 -1.29 37.27 7.55
C GLY A 72 0.05 36.85 6.94
N MET A 73 0.19 36.83 5.61
CA MET A 73 1.44 36.42 4.95
C MET A 73 2.59 37.41 5.22
N PRO A 74 2.42 38.74 5.05
CA PRO A 74 3.48 39.70 5.39
C PRO A 74 3.87 39.64 6.87
N MET A 75 2.90 39.39 7.77
CA MET A 75 3.16 39.23 9.19
C MET A 75 3.98 37.97 9.50
N ALA A 76 3.65 36.85 8.86
CA ALA A 76 4.41 35.60 8.99
C ALA A 76 5.84 35.77 8.47
N GLU A 77 6.02 36.41 7.32
CA GLU A 77 7.33 36.71 6.73
C GLU A 77 8.17 37.59 7.67
N GLN A 78 7.60 38.67 8.20
CA GLN A 78 8.32 39.56 9.12
C GLN A 78 8.85 38.81 10.33
N TRP A 79 7.99 38.01 10.99
CA TRP A 79 8.42 37.21 12.14
C TRP A 79 9.47 36.17 11.77
N ALA A 80 9.35 35.53 10.60
CA ALA A 80 10.33 34.56 10.12
C ALA A 80 11.70 35.22 9.86
N LEU A 81 11.71 36.44 9.30
CA LEU A 81 12.94 37.18 9.04
C LEU A 81 13.63 37.59 10.35
N GLU A 82 12.86 38.01 11.35
CA GLU A 82 13.39 38.33 12.67
C GLU A 82 13.93 37.08 13.38
N ALA A 83 13.20 35.96 13.29
CA ALA A 83 13.64 34.67 13.80
C ALA A 83 14.97 34.24 13.17
N TYR A 84 15.07 34.28 11.84
CA TYR A 84 16.28 33.92 11.09
C TYR A 84 17.48 34.79 11.49
N ARG A 85 17.29 36.10 11.65
CA ARG A 85 18.38 37.02 12.05
C ARG A 85 18.94 36.74 13.44
N LYS A 86 18.13 36.22 14.35
CA LYS A 86 18.54 35.92 15.73
C LYS A 86 18.99 34.48 15.90
N GLU A 87 18.35 33.56 15.19
CA GLU A 87 18.57 32.12 15.26
C GLU A 87 18.56 31.53 13.83
N PRO A 88 19.71 31.57 13.11
CA PRO A 88 19.78 31.19 11.69
C PRO A 88 19.51 29.72 11.38
N LEU A 89 19.31 28.86 12.38
CA LEU A 89 19.06 27.43 12.22
C LEU A 89 17.58 27.04 12.45
N THR A 90 16.68 28.02 12.41
CA THR A 90 15.23 27.88 12.60
C THR A 90 14.52 27.38 11.33
N PRO A 91 14.15 26.10 11.23
CA PRO A 91 13.70 25.52 9.97
C PRO A 91 12.32 25.97 9.48
N GLU A 92 11.40 26.31 10.39
CA GLU A 92 10.08 26.84 10.00
C GLU A 92 10.21 28.24 9.43
N ALA A 93 11.13 29.06 9.98
CA ALA A 93 11.42 30.39 9.45
C ALA A 93 11.91 30.30 7.99
N HIS A 94 12.83 29.39 7.68
CA HIS A 94 13.28 29.17 6.30
C HIS A 94 12.14 28.78 5.36
N ALA A 95 11.23 27.89 5.81
CA ALA A 95 10.10 27.47 4.99
C ALA A 95 9.12 28.63 4.72
N ILE A 96 8.87 29.48 5.72
CA ILE A 96 7.99 30.65 5.57
C ILE A 96 8.64 31.70 4.66
N LEU A 97 9.93 31.97 4.81
CA LEU A 97 10.66 32.90 3.94
C LEU A 97 10.66 32.40 2.48
N ALA A 98 10.86 31.10 2.26
CA ALA A 98 10.74 30.51 0.93
C ALA A 98 9.32 30.67 0.34
N LEU A 99 8.28 30.45 1.15
CA LEU A 99 6.89 30.57 0.69
C LEU A 99 6.45 32.03 0.46
N ALA A 100 7.08 32.98 1.14
CA ALA A 100 6.84 34.41 0.95
C ALA A 100 7.57 34.99 -0.27
N GLU A 101 8.60 34.31 -0.77
CA GLU A 101 9.38 34.74 -1.94
C GLU A 101 8.59 34.51 -3.25
N GLU A 102 8.31 35.61 -3.94
CA GLU A 102 7.60 35.61 -5.22
C GLU A 102 8.52 35.19 -6.38
N ASP A 103 9.79 35.61 -6.35
CA ASP A 103 10.76 35.27 -7.38
C ASP A 103 11.13 33.79 -7.33
N ALA A 104 10.85 33.07 -8.42
CA ALA A 104 11.06 31.63 -8.46
C ALA A 104 12.54 31.23 -8.33
N SER A 105 13.48 32.06 -8.81
CA SER A 105 14.91 31.76 -8.72
C SER A 105 15.41 31.94 -7.30
N ALA A 106 15.06 33.06 -6.66
CA ALA A 106 15.41 33.36 -5.28
C ALA A 106 14.78 32.34 -4.32
N ARG A 107 13.50 31.99 -4.52
CA ARG A 107 12.82 30.95 -3.75
C ARG A 107 13.58 29.63 -3.83
N SER A 108 13.99 29.22 -5.03
CA SER A 108 14.70 27.95 -5.21
C SER A 108 16.08 27.94 -4.56
N GLU A 109 16.77 29.08 -4.56
CA GLU A 109 18.03 29.24 -3.82
C GLU A 109 17.79 29.10 -2.30
N ILE A 110 16.78 29.77 -1.75
CA ILE A 110 16.41 29.69 -0.33
C ILE A 110 16.08 28.24 0.04
N VAL A 111 15.23 27.56 -0.73
CA VAL A 111 14.82 26.17 -0.48
C VAL A 111 16.01 25.23 -0.54
N SER A 112 16.89 25.38 -1.54
CA SER A 112 18.11 24.58 -1.70
C SER A 112 19.04 24.72 -0.48
N LEU A 113 19.32 25.95 -0.06
CA LEU A 113 20.18 26.22 1.10
C LEU A 113 19.54 25.72 2.41
N ALA A 114 18.26 26.01 2.62
CA ALA A 114 17.52 25.57 3.80
C ALA A 114 17.47 24.04 3.92
N SER A 115 17.31 23.33 2.79
CA SER A 115 17.25 21.87 2.76
C SER A 115 18.58 21.21 3.12
N GLN A 116 19.70 21.90 2.90
CA GLN A 116 21.02 21.42 3.35
C GLN A 116 21.13 21.48 4.88
N LEU A 117 20.54 22.51 5.50
CA LEU A 117 20.54 22.71 6.95
C LEU A 117 19.54 21.80 7.66
N ASN A 118 18.34 21.63 7.11
CA ASN A 118 17.29 20.82 7.73
C ASN A 118 16.57 19.89 6.74
N ARG A 119 16.82 18.59 6.89
CA ARG A 119 16.25 17.53 6.04
C ARG A 119 14.99 16.87 6.61
N ARG A 120 14.64 17.17 7.86
CA ARG A 120 13.58 16.49 8.61
C ARG A 120 12.40 17.40 8.95
N ASN A 121 12.51 18.69 8.69
CA ASN A 121 11.43 19.63 8.93
C ASN A 121 10.30 19.42 7.90
N PRO A 122 9.11 19.02 8.32
CA PRO A 122 8.05 18.61 7.41
C PRO A 122 7.48 19.77 6.57
N ARG A 123 7.47 21.01 7.09
CA ARG A 123 7.01 22.16 6.30
C ARG A 123 8.01 22.48 5.20
N LEU A 124 9.30 22.54 5.54
CA LEU A 124 10.36 22.74 4.55
C LEU A 124 10.35 21.63 3.49
N GLN A 125 10.19 20.37 3.89
CA GLN A 125 10.07 19.26 2.94
C GLN A 125 8.83 19.39 2.02
N ALA A 126 7.73 19.98 2.50
CA ALA A 126 6.58 20.27 1.64
C ALA A 126 6.90 21.36 0.60
N VAL A 127 7.64 22.40 0.97
CA VAL A 127 8.11 23.44 0.02
C VAL A 127 9.06 22.84 -1.02
N VAL A 128 10.03 22.02 -0.58
CA VAL A 128 10.93 21.28 -1.47
C VAL A 128 10.15 20.44 -2.47
N LEU A 129 9.15 19.70 -1.99
CA LEU A 129 8.30 18.87 -2.83
C LEU A 129 7.56 19.71 -3.89
N GLN A 130 7.00 20.86 -3.50
CA GLN A 130 6.33 21.78 -4.42
C GLN A 130 7.29 22.28 -5.52
N GLU A 131 8.52 22.64 -5.17
CA GLU A 131 9.52 23.06 -6.15
C GLU A 131 9.90 21.94 -7.11
N GLN A 132 10.15 20.73 -6.59
CA GLN A 132 10.53 19.58 -7.42
C GLN A 132 9.41 19.21 -8.39
N VAL A 133 8.15 19.25 -7.94
CA VAL A 133 6.99 19.05 -8.81
C VAL A 133 6.89 20.15 -9.87
N ALA A 134 7.09 21.42 -9.51
CA ALA A 134 7.06 22.54 -10.44
C ALA A 134 8.17 22.45 -11.50
N GLN A 135 9.34 21.93 -11.13
CA GLN A 135 10.48 21.72 -12.01
C GLN A 135 10.45 20.38 -12.76
N GLN A 136 9.39 19.57 -12.56
CA GLN A 136 9.26 18.21 -13.12
C GLN A 136 10.39 17.25 -12.68
N ASP A 137 11.05 17.53 -11.56
CA ASP A 137 12.01 16.63 -10.89
C ASP A 137 11.24 15.54 -10.11
N TYR A 138 10.64 14.61 -10.84
CA TYR A 138 9.91 13.50 -10.25
C TYR A 138 10.78 12.58 -9.38
N PRO A 139 12.02 12.21 -9.79
CA PRO A 139 12.90 11.41 -8.93
C PRO A 139 13.18 12.08 -7.58
N GLY A 140 13.47 13.39 -7.58
CA GLY A 140 13.67 14.14 -6.35
C GLY A 140 12.39 14.27 -5.52
N ALA A 141 11.24 14.53 -6.17
CA ALA A 141 9.94 14.60 -5.51
C ALA A 141 9.59 13.30 -4.75
N ILE A 142 9.80 12.13 -5.37
CA ILE A 142 9.54 10.83 -4.72
C ILE A 142 10.50 10.62 -3.54
N ALA A 143 11.78 10.99 -3.68
CA ALA A 143 12.75 10.91 -2.58
C ALA A 143 12.41 11.85 -1.41
N THR A 144 11.78 13.01 -1.69
CA THR A 144 11.28 13.93 -0.66
C THR A 144 10.02 13.38 0.00
N LEU A 145 9.11 12.75 -0.77
CA LEU A 145 7.95 12.05 -0.22
C LEU A 145 8.34 10.89 0.72
N ASP A 146 9.35 10.12 0.36
CA ASP A 146 9.91 9.08 1.24
C ASP A 146 10.37 9.65 2.59
N ARG A 147 11.13 10.76 2.57
CA ARG A 147 11.55 11.45 3.79
C ARG A 147 10.35 11.90 4.64
N ILE A 148 9.31 12.46 4.02
CA ILE A 148 8.10 12.90 4.72
C ILE A 148 7.39 11.69 5.36
N LEU A 149 7.17 10.61 4.61
CA LEU A 149 6.42 9.43 5.06
C LEU A 149 7.18 8.61 6.10
N ARG A 150 8.51 8.60 6.08
CA ARG A 150 9.34 8.01 7.15
C ARG A 150 9.17 8.73 8.49
N VAL A 151 8.96 10.05 8.48
CA VAL A 151 8.81 10.86 9.71
C VAL A 151 7.33 10.95 10.14
N ARG A 152 6.41 11.02 9.18
CA ARG A 152 4.96 11.19 9.41
C ARG A 152 4.15 10.16 8.61
N PRO A 153 4.23 8.86 8.96
CA PRO A 153 3.50 7.81 8.24
C PRO A 153 1.97 8.00 8.29
N SER A 154 1.45 8.73 9.28
CA SER A 154 0.02 9.05 9.38
C SER A 154 -0.51 9.90 8.21
N ARG A 155 0.36 10.55 7.43
CA ARG A 155 -0.03 11.32 6.22
C ARG A 155 -0.17 10.49 4.95
N SER A 156 0.03 9.17 5.02
CA SER A 156 -0.09 8.27 3.87
C SER A 156 -1.42 8.44 3.13
N ALA A 157 -2.54 8.57 3.87
CA ALA A 157 -3.87 8.73 3.29
C ALA A 157 -4.05 10.01 2.45
N GLU A 158 -3.31 11.08 2.78
CA GLU A 158 -3.33 12.34 2.04
C GLU A 158 -2.44 12.26 0.78
N LEU A 159 -1.30 11.57 0.88
CA LEU A 159 -0.25 11.59 -0.14
C LEU A 159 -0.40 10.50 -1.20
N PHE A 160 -0.91 9.33 -0.82
CA PHE A 160 -1.02 8.18 -1.75
C PHE A 160 -1.89 8.45 -2.99
N PRO A 161 -3.05 9.13 -2.90
CA PRO A 161 -3.83 9.46 -4.10
C PRO A 161 -3.05 10.26 -5.15
N SER A 162 -2.10 11.10 -4.72
CA SER A 162 -1.23 11.87 -5.62
C SER A 162 -0.06 11.05 -6.17
N LEU A 163 0.36 10.00 -5.46
CA LEU A 163 1.44 9.10 -5.87
C LEU A 163 0.98 8.09 -6.92
N ILE A 164 -0.26 7.63 -6.89
CA ILE A 164 -0.75 6.59 -7.82
C ILE A 164 -0.63 7.01 -9.29
N PRO A 165 -1.08 8.20 -9.72
CA PRO A 165 -0.93 8.62 -11.11
C PRO A 165 0.53 8.79 -11.53
N LEU A 166 1.46 9.02 -10.59
CA LEU A 166 2.90 9.07 -10.88
C LEU A 166 3.46 7.66 -11.02
N PHE A 167 3.07 6.76 -10.11
CA PHE A 167 3.47 5.37 -10.14
C PHE A 167 2.95 4.63 -11.37
N ALA A 168 1.76 4.97 -11.87
CA ALA A 168 1.16 4.37 -13.06
C ALA A 168 1.82 4.80 -14.40
N ARG A 169 2.78 5.73 -14.38
CA ARG A 169 3.47 6.17 -15.60
C ARG A 169 4.42 5.09 -16.10
N GLU A 170 4.60 5.06 -17.42
CA GLU A 170 5.63 4.23 -18.05
C GLU A 170 7.02 4.61 -17.50
N GLY A 171 7.84 3.60 -17.17
CA GLY A 171 9.19 3.78 -16.64
C GLY A 171 9.28 4.06 -15.12
N ALA A 172 8.18 4.43 -14.45
CA ALA A 172 8.21 4.84 -13.04
C ALA A 172 8.68 3.74 -12.05
N VAL A 173 8.61 2.48 -12.44
CA VAL A 173 9.00 1.35 -11.59
C VAL A 173 10.47 1.41 -11.18
N ASP A 174 11.35 1.95 -12.03
CA ASP A 174 12.79 2.08 -11.74
C ASP A 174 13.07 3.07 -10.59
N GLU A 175 12.36 4.21 -10.57
CA GLU A 175 12.41 5.19 -9.48
C GLU A 175 11.82 4.61 -8.20
N PHE A 176 10.62 4.02 -8.30
CA PHE A 176 9.92 3.52 -7.13
C PHE A 176 10.61 2.30 -6.51
N ALA A 177 11.21 1.41 -7.30
CA ALA A 177 11.95 0.26 -6.78
C ALA A 177 13.18 0.66 -5.94
N ARG A 178 13.80 1.81 -6.23
CA ARG A 178 14.92 2.35 -5.42
C ARG A 178 14.47 2.84 -4.05
N ILE A 179 13.19 3.17 -3.90
CA ILE A 179 12.63 3.78 -2.69
C ILE A 179 11.83 2.77 -1.89
N LEU A 180 10.95 2.00 -2.54
CA LEU A 180 10.08 0.98 -1.96
C LEU A 180 10.85 -0.32 -1.67
N ASP A 181 12.02 -0.24 -1.05
CA ASP A 181 12.90 -1.38 -0.75
C ASP A 181 12.48 -2.21 0.49
N GLY A 182 11.28 -1.97 1.03
CA GLY A 182 10.81 -2.56 2.27
C GLY A 182 11.44 -2.03 3.57
N THR A 183 12.38 -1.07 3.54
CA THR A 183 13.03 -0.55 4.76
C THR A 183 12.18 0.37 5.61
N SER A 184 11.00 0.80 5.12
CA SER A 184 10.09 1.65 5.86
C SER A 184 8.69 1.05 5.95
N PRO A 185 7.99 1.19 7.10
CA PRO A 185 6.61 0.70 7.25
C PRO A 185 5.64 1.23 6.19
N TRP A 186 5.87 2.44 5.67
CA TRP A 186 4.97 3.01 4.66
C TRP A 186 5.07 2.31 3.30
N HIS A 187 6.17 1.59 2.99
CA HIS A 187 6.35 0.93 1.68
C HIS A 187 5.29 -0.15 1.45
N GLU A 188 5.12 -1.04 2.42
CA GLU A 188 4.10 -2.10 2.36
C GLU A 188 2.69 -1.49 2.40
N VAL A 189 2.50 -0.41 3.17
CA VAL A 189 1.21 0.30 3.25
C VAL A 189 0.86 0.94 1.92
N PHE A 190 1.83 1.48 1.18
CA PHE A 190 1.65 1.97 -0.19
C PHE A 190 1.29 0.82 -1.13
N PHE A 191 2.00 -0.31 -1.07
CA PHE A 191 1.67 -1.48 -1.89
C PHE A 191 0.24 -1.96 -1.67
N ARG A 192 -0.19 -2.05 -0.40
CA ARG A 192 -1.56 -2.43 0.00
C ARG A 192 -2.62 -1.45 -0.47
N TYR A 193 -2.27 -0.18 -0.60
CA TYR A 193 -3.14 0.83 -1.17
C TYR A 193 -3.20 0.69 -2.69
N ALA A 194 -2.04 0.69 -3.34
CA ALA A 194 -1.88 0.65 -4.79
C ALA A 194 -2.46 -0.62 -5.42
N VAL A 195 -2.42 -1.76 -4.73
CA VAL A 195 -2.98 -3.03 -5.27
C VAL A 195 -4.47 -2.94 -5.56
N ARG A 196 -5.18 -1.96 -4.97
CA ARG A 196 -6.60 -1.72 -5.20
C ARG A 196 -6.89 -0.76 -6.36
N GLU A 197 -5.83 -0.20 -6.96
CA GLU A 197 -5.93 0.80 -8.02
C GLU A 197 -5.62 0.13 -9.36
N PRO A 198 -6.60 -0.02 -10.28
CA PRO A 198 -6.41 -0.71 -11.55
C PRO A 198 -5.23 -0.17 -12.38
N ALA A 199 -5.07 1.15 -12.39
CA ALA A 199 -3.98 1.83 -13.11
C ALA A 199 -2.58 1.49 -12.59
N ALA A 200 -2.45 0.94 -11.38
CA ALA A 200 -1.17 0.61 -10.77
C ALA A 200 -0.77 -0.86 -10.94
N LEU A 201 -1.69 -1.76 -11.34
CA LEU A 201 -1.47 -3.20 -11.25
C LEU A 201 -0.29 -3.70 -12.09
N SER A 202 -0.15 -3.22 -13.33
CA SER A 202 0.95 -3.60 -14.22
C SER A 202 2.32 -3.22 -13.64
N ASN A 203 2.41 -1.99 -13.11
CA ASN A 203 3.63 -1.49 -12.48
C ASN A 203 3.90 -2.14 -11.12
N LEU A 204 2.87 -2.53 -10.36
CA LEU A 204 3.03 -3.32 -9.14
C LEU A 204 3.59 -4.71 -9.44
N LEU A 205 3.11 -5.35 -10.50
CA LEU A 205 3.62 -6.64 -10.93
C LEU A 205 5.11 -6.56 -11.29
N GLU A 206 5.51 -5.52 -12.03
CA GLU A 206 6.93 -5.31 -12.35
C GLU A 206 7.76 -4.95 -11.12
N LEU A 207 7.23 -4.13 -10.21
CA LEU A 207 7.87 -3.79 -8.94
C LEU A 207 8.11 -5.05 -8.10
N ARG A 208 7.14 -5.97 -8.04
CA ARG A 208 7.19 -7.20 -7.23
C ARG A 208 8.27 -8.18 -7.69
N LYS A 209 8.71 -8.11 -8.95
CA LYS A 209 9.86 -8.89 -9.45
C LYS A 209 11.20 -8.40 -8.90
N ARG A 210 11.24 -7.17 -8.39
CA ARG A 210 12.48 -6.48 -7.95
C ARG A 210 12.53 -6.30 -6.44
N VAL A 211 11.36 -6.14 -5.84
CA VAL A 211 11.18 -5.94 -4.41
C VAL A 211 10.36 -7.09 -3.85
N SER A 212 10.86 -7.68 -2.76
CA SER A 212 10.09 -8.67 -2.02
C SER A 212 9.53 -8.11 -0.73
N PHE A 213 8.22 -8.29 -0.55
CA PHE A 213 7.55 -8.17 0.74
C PHE A 213 7.18 -9.58 1.18
N ASP A 214 7.51 -9.94 2.42
CA ASP A 214 7.10 -11.21 3.02
C ASP A 214 5.62 -11.12 3.44
N ASN A 215 4.73 -11.03 2.45
CA ASN A 215 3.31 -10.86 2.67
C ASN A 215 2.48 -11.53 1.57
N GLN A 216 2.22 -12.82 1.77
CA GLN A 216 1.40 -13.66 0.90
C GLN A 216 0.01 -13.06 0.62
N GLN A 217 -0.61 -12.38 1.59
CA GLN A 217 -1.94 -11.78 1.43
C GLN A 217 -1.95 -10.65 0.39
N LEU A 218 -0.85 -9.90 0.27
CA LEU A 218 -0.70 -8.88 -0.76
C LEU A 218 -0.55 -9.52 -2.14
N ASP A 219 0.23 -10.59 -2.24
CA ASP A 219 0.41 -11.33 -3.49
C ASP A 219 -0.91 -11.94 -3.98
N GLN A 220 -1.68 -12.55 -3.09
CA GLN A 220 -3.05 -13.02 -3.37
C GLN A 220 -3.96 -11.89 -3.85
N THR A 221 -3.87 -10.71 -3.22
CA THR A 221 -4.71 -9.56 -3.59
C THR A 221 -4.32 -9.02 -4.97
N LEU A 222 -3.03 -8.93 -5.27
CA LEU A 222 -2.53 -8.49 -6.58
C LEU A 222 -2.98 -9.46 -7.67
N LEU A 223 -2.80 -10.75 -7.44
CA LEU A 223 -3.21 -11.81 -8.36
C LEU A 223 -4.71 -11.73 -8.68
N LYS A 224 -5.55 -11.65 -7.64
CA LYS A 224 -7.00 -11.53 -7.79
C LYS A 224 -7.41 -10.29 -8.58
N ASN A 225 -6.76 -9.15 -8.31
CA ASN A 225 -7.10 -7.90 -8.97
C ASN A 225 -6.65 -7.90 -10.44
N LEU A 226 -5.48 -8.48 -10.76
CA LEU A 226 -5.06 -8.69 -12.16
C LEU A 226 -6.09 -9.54 -12.92
N VAL A 227 -6.58 -10.64 -12.32
CA VAL A 227 -7.63 -11.46 -12.95
C VAL A 227 -8.93 -10.68 -13.13
N THR A 228 -9.31 -9.85 -12.15
CA THR A 228 -10.54 -9.04 -12.19
C THR A 228 -10.48 -7.99 -13.31
N GLU A 229 -9.32 -7.39 -13.55
CA GLU A 229 -9.08 -6.44 -14.64
C GLU A 229 -8.90 -7.13 -16.02
N GLY A 230 -8.94 -8.46 -16.08
CA GLY A 230 -8.81 -9.23 -17.32
C GLY A 230 -7.37 -9.47 -17.77
N GLU A 231 -6.37 -9.11 -16.96
CA GLU A 231 -4.94 -9.27 -17.21
C GLU A 231 -4.48 -10.73 -16.93
N LEU A 232 -5.16 -11.71 -17.53
CA LEU A 232 -5.00 -13.13 -17.21
C LEU A 232 -3.60 -13.68 -17.45
N ASP A 233 -2.96 -13.32 -18.57
CA ASP A 233 -1.61 -13.78 -18.88
C ASP A 233 -0.57 -13.23 -17.90
N ALA A 234 -0.70 -11.96 -17.53
CA ALA A 234 0.15 -11.32 -16.54
C ALA A 234 -0.06 -11.96 -15.15
N ALA A 235 -1.31 -12.19 -14.77
CA ALA A 235 -1.68 -12.86 -13.53
C ALA A 235 -1.13 -14.29 -13.46
N TYR A 236 -1.28 -15.07 -14.54
CA TYR A 236 -0.77 -16.44 -14.59
C TYR A 236 0.77 -16.48 -14.56
N GLY A 237 1.42 -15.55 -15.26
CA GLY A 237 2.88 -15.38 -15.17
C GLY A 237 3.35 -15.09 -13.75
N PHE A 238 2.61 -14.25 -13.02
CA PHE A 238 2.89 -13.97 -11.60
C PHE A 238 2.65 -15.18 -10.70
N TYR A 239 1.52 -15.88 -10.86
CA TYR A 239 1.21 -17.11 -10.14
C TYR A 239 2.34 -18.14 -10.25
N LYS A 240 2.86 -18.38 -11.47
CA LYS A 240 3.99 -19.28 -11.68
C LYS A 240 5.24 -18.84 -10.93
N GLN A 241 5.53 -17.54 -10.84
CA GLN A 241 6.67 -17.05 -10.06
C GLN A 241 6.50 -17.27 -8.55
N LEU A 242 5.28 -17.13 -8.04
CA LEU A 242 4.96 -17.42 -6.63
C LEU A 242 5.10 -18.92 -6.34
N ARG A 243 4.65 -19.77 -7.27
CA ARG A 243 4.70 -21.23 -7.16
C ARG A 243 6.09 -21.81 -7.41
N ASP A 244 6.89 -21.31 -8.34
CA ASP A 244 8.26 -21.80 -8.58
C ASP A 244 9.18 -21.61 -7.35
N GLY A 245 8.84 -20.65 -6.46
CA GLY A 245 9.50 -20.47 -5.16
C GLY A 245 9.12 -21.50 -4.10
N ASP A 246 8.00 -22.21 -4.30
CA ASP A 246 7.42 -23.17 -3.37
C ASP A 246 7.31 -24.54 -4.06
N GLN A 247 8.07 -25.53 -3.59
CA GLN A 247 8.33 -26.83 -4.23
C GLN A 247 7.08 -27.75 -4.39
N SER A 248 5.86 -27.23 -4.37
CA SER A 248 4.66 -27.99 -4.75
C SER A 248 4.63 -28.17 -6.27
N SER A 249 4.48 -29.43 -6.63
CA SER A 249 4.79 -29.93 -7.94
C SER A 249 3.50 -30.06 -8.72
N ASP A 250 3.32 -29.24 -9.76
CA ASP A 250 2.41 -29.54 -10.86
C ASP A 250 2.98 -30.77 -11.59
N ARG A 251 2.79 -31.95 -10.98
CA ARG A 251 3.24 -33.24 -11.48
C ARG A 251 2.23 -33.69 -12.52
N LEU A 252 2.66 -33.78 -13.77
CA LEU A 252 2.07 -34.69 -14.77
C LEU A 252 0.55 -34.51 -14.99
N GLY A 253 0.05 -33.26 -14.98
CA GLY A 253 -1.35 -32.96 -15.27
C GLY A 253 -2.34 -33.30 -14.15
N VAL A 254 -1.86 -33.62 -12.94
CA VAL A 254 -2.71 -33.76 -11.74
C VAL A 254 -2.81 -32.42 -11.02
N LEU A 255 -4.03 -31.95 -10.79
CA LEU A 255 -4.30 -30.73 -10.04
C LEU A 255 -4.43 -31.04 -8.55
N ASP A 256 -3.50 -30.54 -7.75
CA ASP A 256 -3.56 -30.59 -6.28
C ASP A 256 -4.74 -29.79 -5.72
N TRP A 257 -5.09 -30.00 -4.44
CA TRP A 257 -6.16 -29.26 -3.75
C TRP A 257 -5.65 -28.01 -3.01
N ASP A 258 -4.51 -27.44 -3.43
CA ASP A 258 -4.01 -26.17 -2.91
C ASP A 258 -5.03 -25.06 -3.19
N ASN A 259 -5.14 -24.11 -2.27
CA ASN A 259 -6.01 -22.93 -2.34
C ASN A 259 -5.28 -21.61 -2.02
N THR A 260 -3.95 -21.66 -1.96
CA THR A 260 -3.11 -20.54 -1.53
C THR A 260 -3.24 -19.35 -2.48
N PHE A 261 -3.19 -19.57 -3.79
CA PHE A 261 -3.20 -18.52 -4.81
C PHE A 261 -4.37 -18.67 -5.80
N ALA A 262 -5.58 -18.78 -5.24
CA ALA A 262 -6.81 -18.67 -6.03
C ALA A 262 -6.85 -17.35 -6.84
N PRO A 263 -7.36 -17.36 -8.10
CA PRO A 263 -8.13 -18.43 -8.72
C PRO A 263 -7.31 -19.46 -9.51
N PHE A 264 -5.98 -19.35 -9.55
CA PHE A 264 -5.15 -20.34 -10.26
C PHE A 264 -4.90 -21.60 -9.43
N ASP A 265 -4.96 -21.48 -8.11
CA ASP A 265 -5.27 -22.57 -7.19
C ASP A 265 -6.79 -22.67 -6.95
N TRP A 266 -7.23 -23.71 -6.25
CA TRP A 266 -8.67 -23.92 -6.02
C TRP A 266 -9.27 -22.84 -5.12
N ALA A 267 -10.42 -22.33 -5.53
CA ALA A 267 -11.33 -21.56 -4.68
C ALA A 267 -12.50 -22.45 -4.26
N PHE A 268 -12.60 -22.71 -2.96
CA PHE A 268 -13.68 -23.53 -2.38
C PHE A 268 -14.80 -22.67 -1.81
N SER A 269 -16.03 -23.20 -1.88
CA SER A 269 -17.19 -22.61 -1.21
C SER A 269 -17.24 -23.01 0.25
N ASP A 270 -17.40 -22.03 1.15
CA ASP A 270 -17.68 -22.26 2.56
C ASP A 270 -18.86 -21.37 3.01
N ARG A 271 -20.08 -21.88 2.83
CA ARG A 271 -21.31 -21.20 3.25
C ARG A 271 -22.25 -22.17 3.96
N ALA A 272 -23.22 -21.62 4.67
CA ALA A 272 -24.22 -22.44 5.35
C ALA A 272 -24.92 -23.39 4.37
N GLY A 273 -24.76 -24.70 4.58
CA GLY A 273 -25.40 -25.75 3.79
C GLY A 273 -24.68 -26.15 2.49
N LEU A 274 -23.57 -25.50 2.13
CA LEU A 274 -22.72 -25.87 0.99
C LEU A 274 -21.26 -25.59 1.36
N ARG A 275 -20.47 -26.65 1.54
CA ARG A 275 -19.06 -26.56 1.91
C ARG A 275 -18.21 -27.51 1.07
N ALA A 276 -17.04 -27.05 0.68
CA ALA A 276 -15.95 -27.85 0.17
C ALA A 276 -14.64 -27.46 0.86
N GLN A 277 -13.79 -28.44 1.15
CA GLN A 277 -12.48 -28.22 1.74
C GLN A 277 -11.54 -29.38 1.42
N PRO A 278 -10.22 -29.13 1.33
CA PRO A 278 -9.26 -30.22 1.33
C PRO A 278 -9.36 -31.03 2.62
N SER A 279 -9.16 -32.34 2.53
CA SER A 279 -9.03 -33.23 3.67
C SER A 279 -7.80 -32.87 4.52
N LEU A 280 -7.67 -33.45 5.70
CA LEU A 280 -6.53 -33.17 6.60
C LEU A 280 -5.17 -33.54 5.97
N SER A 281 -5.12 -34.49 5.04
CA SER A 281 -3.91 -34.83 4.28
C SER A 281 -3.72 -33.96 3.04
N ALA A 282 -4.70 -33.14 2.68
CA ALA A 282 -4.79 -32.39 1.42
C ALA A 282 -4.77 -33.27 0.15
N GLU A 283 -5.03 -34.57 0.29
CA GLU A 283 -5.04 -35.53 -0.83
C GLU A 283 -6.43 -35.67 -1.48
N GLN A 284 -7.49 -35.25 -0.79
CA GLN A 284 -8.86 -35.37 -1.26
C GLN A 284 -9.63 -34.07 -1.01
N LEU A 285 -10.66 -33.82 -1.80
CA LEU A 285 -11.63 -32.76 -1.60
C LEU A 285 -12.89 -33.32 -0.94
N GLU A 286 -13.17 -32.90 0.29
CA GLU A 286 -14.40 -33.21 0.99
C GLU A 286 -15.51 -32.22 0.58
N ILE A 287 -16.64 -32.73 0.10
CA ILE A 287 -17.82 -31.93 -0.29
C ILE A 287 -19.00 -32.29 0.59
N SER A 288 -19.66 -31.28 1.17
CA SER A 288 -20.87 -31.44 1.98
C SER A 288 -21.97 -30.47 1.52
N VAL A 289 -23.12 -31.03 1.13
CA VAL A 289 -24.29 -30.26 0.66
C VAL A 289 -25.54 -30.69 1.44
N LYS A 290 -26.21 -29.74 2.08
CA LYS A 290 -27.46 -29.99 2.79
C LYS A 290 -28.64 -30.11 1.84
N PRO A 291 -29.71 -30.85 2.22
CA PRO A 291 -30.91 -30.94 1.40
C PRO A 291 -31.53 -29.57 1.12
N GLY A 292 -31.85 -29.31 -0.15
CA GLY A 292 -32.34 -28.03 -0.66
C GLY A 292 -31.25 -27.06 -1.12
N GLU A 293 -29.97 -27.40 -0.96
CA GLU A 293 -28.84 -26.54 -1.34
C GLU A 293 -28.12 -27.05 -2.60
N GLY A 294 -27.39 -26.16 -3.26
CA GLY A 294 -26.47 -26.51 -4.34
C GLY A 294 -25.69 -25.32 -4.89
N GLY A 295 -24.77 -25.62 -5.81
CA GLY A 295 -23.99 -24.65 -6.58
C GLY A 295 -22.52 -25.05 -6.71
N VAL A 296 -21.70 -24.14 -7.22
CA VAL A 296 -20.25 -24.32 -7.36
C VAL A 296 -19.62 -24.53 -5.99
N VAL A 297 -19.01 -25.70 -5.79
CA VAL A 297 -18.29 -26.06 -4.55
C VAL A 297 -16.79 -25.83 -4.68
N ALA A 298 -16.23 -26.04 -5.87
CA ALA A 298 -14.83 -25.76 -6.15
C ALA A 298 -14.69 -25.18 -7.55
N ARG A 299 -13.74 -24.25 -7.71
CA ARG A 299 -13.36 -23.74 -9.03
C ARG A 299 -11.86 -23.48 -9.11
N ARG A 300 -11.29 -23.64 -10.30
CA ARG A 300 -9.89 -23.34 -10.58
C ARG A 300 -9.73 -22.86 -12.01
N LEU A 301 -8.99 -21.78 -12.20
CA LEU A 301 -8.63 -21.22 -13.49
C LEU A 301 -7.28 -21.79 -13.92
N ILE A 302 -7.19 -22.34 -15.12
CA ILE A 302 -5.94 -22.88 -15.66
C ILE A 302 -5.67 -22.33 -17.06
N LYS A 303 -4.39 -22.34 -17.46
CA LYS A 303 -4.03 -22.08 -18.84
C LYS A 303 -4.59 -23.21 -19.71
N THR A 304 -5.20 -22.85 -20.84
CA THR A 304 -5.81 -23.81 -21.75
C THR A 304 -4.79 -24.87 -22.20
N PRO A 305 -5.07 -26.17 -22.00
CA PRO A 305 -4.26 -27.25 -22.57
C PRO A 305 -4.36 -27.31 -24.09
N ASP A 306 -3.38 -27.93 -24.73
CA ASP A 306 -3.45 -28.24 -26.17
C ASP A 306 -4.64 -29.17 -26.42
N SER A 307 -5.46 -28.86 -27.43
CA SER A 307 -6.61 -29.71 -27.81
C SER A 307 -6.22 -30.75 -28.86
N PRO A 308 -6.80 -31.97 -28.84
CA PRO A 308 -7.79 -32.44 -27.85
C PRO A 308 -7.14 -32.81 -26.52
N PHE A 309 -7.91 -32.73 -25.43
CA PHE A 309 -7.52 -33.22 -24.11
C PHE A 309 -8.71 -33.89 -23.41
N ILE A 310 -8.41 -34.67 -22.37
CA ILE A 310 -9.38 -35.38 -21.54
C ILE A 310 -9.27 -34.85 -20.10
N LEU A 311 -10.41 -34.44 -19.55
CA LEU A 311 -10.57 -34.13 -18.13
C LEU A 311 -11.10 -35.37 -17.39
N GLU A 312 -10.39 -35.81 -16.35
CA GLU A 312 -10.75 -36.98 -15.55
C GLU A 312 -10.82 -36.59 -14.07
N ILE A 313 -11.93 -36.94 -13.42
CA ILE A 313 -12.17 -36.75 -11.99
C ILE A 313 -12.04 -38.12 -11.32
N GLU A 314 -11.03 -38.28 -10.49
CA GLU A 314 -10.84 -39.49 -9.69
C GLU A 314 -11.63 -39.40 -8.39
N HIS A 315 -12.36 -40.46 -8.06
CA HIS A 315 -13.17 -40.55 -6.86
C HIS A 315 -13.48 -42.02 -6.52
N ASP A 316 -13.92 -42.27 -5.28
CA ASP A 316 -14.40 -43.58 -4.80
C ASP A 316 -15.93 -43.62 -4.56
N ILE A 317 -16.66 -42.59 -5.02
CA ILE A 317 -18.11 -42.46 -4.87
C ILE A 317 -18.87 -43.65 -5.51
N GLU A 318 -19.46 -44.50 -4.66
CA GLU A 318 -20.23 -45.69 -5.10
C GLU A 318 -21.68 -45.38 -5.49
N SER A 319 -22.25 -44.29 -4.96
CA SER A 319 -23.67 -43.95 -5.15
C SER A 319 -23.90 -43.31 -6.52
N SER A 320 -24.61 -44.02 -7.41
CA SER A 320 -25.02 -43.47 -8.72
C SER A 320 -25.82 -42.17 -8.60
N GLN A 321 -26.62 -42.04 -7.54
CA GLN A 321 -27.36 -40.80 -7.28
C GLN A 321 -26.44 -39.65 -6.88
N ALA A 322 -25.38 -39.92 -6.10
CA ALA A 322 -24.41 -38.91 -5.72
C ALA A 322 -23.62 -38.42 -6.95
N LEU A 323 -23.27 -39.33 -7.86
CA LEU A 323 -22.61 -38.98 -9.14
C LEU A 323 -23.49 -38.08 -10.03
N GLN A 324 -24.81 -38.27 -10.04
CA GLN A 324 -25.76 -37.41 -10.77
C GLN A 324 -26.02 -36.05 -10.09
N ASP A 325 -25.66 -35.96 -8.81
CA ASP A 325 -25.83 -34.77 -7.99
C ASP A 325 -24.54 -33.90 -7.96
N ILE A 326 -23.51 -34.30 -8.73
CA ILE A 326 -22.27 -33.55 -8.97
C ILE A 326 -22.16 -33.28 -10.48
N ASP A 327 -22.05 -32.01 -10.86
CA ASP A 327 -21.88 -31.57 -12.25
C ASP A 327 -20.45 -31.02 -12.42
N ILE A 328 -19.79 -31.40 -13.53
CA ILE A 328 -18.46 -30.93 -13.92
C ILE A 328 -18.62 -29.95 -15.07
N GLY A 329 -18.18 -28.71 -14.83
CA GLY A 329 -18.26 -27.62 -15.78
C GLY A 329 -16.89 -27.18 -16.27
N LEU A 330 -16.80 -26.84 -17.56
CA LEU A 330 -15.68 -26.08 -18.13
C LEU A 330 -16.23 -24.83 -18.80
N ARG A 331 -15.59 -23.70 -18.54
CA ARG A 331 -15.92 -22.42 -19.18
C ARG A 331 -14.65 -21.73 -19.64
N CYS A 332 -14.74 -20.94 -20.69
CA CYS A 332 -13.65 -20.05 -21.04
C CYS A 332 -13.47 -18.99 -19.96
N GLY A 333 -12.21 -18.68 -19.65
CA GLY A 333 -11.82 -17.71 -18.64
C GLY A 333 -11.70 -16.29 -19.20
N GLY A 334 -11.94 -15.30 -18.35
CA GLY A 334 -11.82 -13.88 -18.69
C GLY A 334 -13.10 -13.30 -19.27
N ALA A 335 -12.98 -12.50 -20.33
CA ALA A 335 -14.14 -11.85 -20.96
C ALA A 335 -15.00 -12.84 -21.77
N ASP A 336 -14.37 -13.85 -22.36
CA ASP A 336 -15.05 -14.94 -23.06
C ASP A 336 -15.47 -15.98 -22.02
N ASN A 337 -16.71 -15.90 -21.55
CA ASN A 337 -17.24 -16.74 -20.48
C ASN A 337 -18.14 -17.87 -21.03
N SER A 338 -17.83 -18.34 -22.25
CA SER A 338 -18.59 -19.36 -22.96
C SER A 338 -18.49 -20.71 -22.26
N LEU A 339 -19.62 -21.43 -22.21
CA LEU A 339 -19.69 -22.78 -21.69
C LEU A 339 -19.06 -23.77 -22.68
N VAL A 340 -18.13 -24.58 -22.21
CA VAL A 340 -17.43 -25.63 -22.97
C VAL A 340 -17.99 -27.00 -22.62
N LEU A 341 -18.18 -27.27 -21.32
CA LEU A 341 -18.69 -28.51 -20.78
C LEU A 341 -19.63 -28.20 -19.61
N ASP A 342 -20.70 -28.98 -19.50
CA ASP A 342 -21.59 -29.03 -18.33
C ASP A 342 -22.27 -30.41 -18.33
N GLN A 343 -21.72 -31.34 -17.57
CA GLN A 343 -22.19 -32.72 -17.53
C GLN A 343 -22.10 -33.29 -16.11
N ASP A 344 -23.04 -34.17 -15.76
CA ASP A 344 -22.99 -34.88 -14.48
C ASP A 344 -21.81 -35.86 -14.43
N LEU A 345 -21.24 -36.05 -13.23
CA LEU A 345 -20.10 -36.93 -13.02
C LEU A 345 -20.40 -38.39 -13.37
N ALA A 346 -21.67 -38.82 -13.35
CA ALA A 346 -22.05 -40.17 -13.75
C ALA A 346 -21.84 -40.43 -15.25
N SER A 347 -21.75 -39.39 -16.07
CA SER A 347 -21.49 -39.47 -17.51
C SER A 347 -20.00 -39.57 -17.89
N GLN A 348 -19.08 -39.43 -16.93
CA GLN A 348 -17.64 -39.33 -17.17
C GLN A 348 -17.06 -40.50 -18.00
N GLY A 349 -17.44 -41.75 -17.72
CA GLY A 349 -16.83 -42.91 -18.37
C GLY A 349 -15.31 -42.95 -18.19
N ASN A 350 -14.54 -42.80 -19.28
CA ASN A 350 -13.06 -42.74 -19.26
C ASN A 350 -12.51 -41.30 -19.13
N GLY A 351 -13.38 -40.31 -18.89
CA GLY A 351 -13.07 -38.89 -18.86
C GLY A 351 -13.90 -38.08 -19.87
N PHE A 352 -14.00 -36.78 -19.63
CA PHE A 352 -14.67 -35.83 -20.53
C PHE A 352 -13.69 -35.40 -21.63
N GLU A 353 -13.95 -35.83 -22.86
CA GLU A 353 -13.15 -35.47 -24.03
C GLU A 353 -13.51 -34.06 -24.53
N ILE A 354 -12.52 -33.17 -24.60
CA ILE A 354 -12.65 -31.81 -25.11
C ILE A 354 -11.91 -31.74 -26.44
N ALA A 355 -12.67 -31.92 -27.53
CA ALA A 355 -12.10 -32.03 -28.86
C ALA A 355 -11.60 -30.69 -29.43
N ASN A 356 -12.33 -29.60 -29.17
CA ASN A 356 -12.01 -28.27 -29.67
C ASN A 356 -12.40 -27.21 -28.63
N LEU A 357 -11.64 -26.12 -28.59
CA LEU A 357 -11.96 -24.92 -27.82
C LEU A 357 -12.10 -23.72 -28.77
N PRO A 358 -12.84 -22.68 -28.38
CA PRO A 358 -12.82 -21.41 -29.12
C PRO A 358 -11.40 -20.85 -29.21
N ASP A 359 -11.01 -20.29 -30.35
CA ASP A 359 -9.66 -19.71 -30.56
C ASP A 359 -9.33 -18.59 -29.54
N SER A 360 -10.35 -17.92 -29.02
CA SER A 360 -10.26 -16.88 -27.98
C SER A 360 -10.01 -17.41 -26.56
N CYS A 361 -10.19 -18.72 -26.35
CA CYS A 361 -10.18 -19.35 -25.03
C CYS A 361 -8.76 -19.65 -24.54
N SER A 362 -8.05 -18.61 -24.11
CA SER A 362 -6.66 -18.73 -23.63
C SER A 362 -6.53 -19.33 -22.23
N PHE A 363 -7.63 -19.34 -21.48
CA PHE A 363 -7.75 -19.93 -20.14
C PHE A 363 -9.08 -20.65 -20.03
N ILE A 364 -9.14 -21.71 -19.22
CA ILE A 364 -10.38 -22.40 -18.86
C ILE A 364 -10.58 -22.39 -17.34
N GLU A 365 -11.81 -22.13 -16.91
CA GLU A 365 -12.25 -22.30 -15.53
C GLU A 365 -12.92 -23.66 -15.39
N ILE A 366 -12.33 -24.50 -14.53
CA ILE A 366 -12.91 -25.77 -14.10
C ILE A 366 -13.86 -25.48 -12.95
N LEU A 367 -15.07 -26.01 -13.04
CA LEU A 367 -16.13 -25.89 -12.05
C LEU A 367 -16.53 -27.28 -11.57
N ILE A 368 -16.58 -27.46 -10.26
CA ILE A 368 -17.24 -28.61 -9.63
C ILE A 368 -18.48 -28.05 -8.94
N GLU A 369 -19.65 -28.46 -9.41
CA GLU A 369 -20.93 -28.10 -8.82
C GLU A 369 -21.52 -29.30 -8.10
N ALA A 370 -22.14 -29.06 -6.96
CA ALA A 370 -22.78 -30.13 -6.20
C ALA A 370 -24.14 -29.65 -5.70
N ARG A 371 -25.13 -30.55 -5.65
CA ARG A 371 -26.49 -30.27 -5.19
C ARG A 371 -27.04 -31.40 -4.34
N ALA A 372 -27.95 -31.09 -3.42
CA ALA A 372 -28.74 -32.09 -2.72
C ALA A 372 -30.21 -31.67 -2.75
N TRP A 373 -31.05 -32.43 -3.45
CA TRP A 373 -32.47 -32.07 -3.62
C TRP A 373 -33.26 -32.10 -2.30
N SER A 374 -34.28 -31.25 -2.19
CA SER A 374 -35.19 -31.25 -1.05
C SER A 374 -35.85 -32.62 -0.87
N GLY A 375 -35.81 -33.16 0.35
CA GLY A 375 -36.37 -34.49 0.67
C GLY A 375 -35.40 -35.65 0.47
N ARG A 376 -34.16 -35.40 0.01
CA ARG A 376 -33.07 -36.38 0.01
C ARG A 376 -32.18 -36.23 1.24
N SER A 377 -31.29 -37.20 1.45
CA SER A 377 -30.18 -37.07 2.39
C SER A 377 -29.21 -35.99 1.94
N ALA A 378 -28.44 -35.45 2.89
CA ALA A 378 -27.29 -34.60 2.55
C ALA A 378 -26.32 -35.37 1.64
N LEU A 379 -25.69 -34.66 0.71
CA LEU A 379 -24.60 -35.18 -0.09
C LEU A 379 -23.31 -34.99 0.71
N ASN A 380 -22.61 -36.08 1.00
CA ASN A 380 -21.25 -36.04 1.56
C ASN A 380 -20.40 -37.00 0.74
N VAL A 381 -19.41 -36.46 0.05
CA VAL A 381 -18.58 -37.19 -0.92
C VAL A 381 -17.15 -36.67 -0.89
N GLU A 382 -16.24 -37.48 -1.37
CA GLU A 382 -14.83 -37.14 -1.52
C GLU A 382 -14.44 -37.27 -3.01
N ILE A 383 -13.60 -36.35 -3.49
CA ILE A 383 -12.97 -36.41 -4.81
C ILE A 383 -11.46 -36.51 -4.59
N ASP A 384 -10.81 -37.50 -5.18
CA ASP A 384 -9.39 -37.75 -5.00
C ASP A 384 -8.55 -36.74 -5.79
N SER A 385 -8.78 -36.62 -7.09
CA SER A 385 -8.00 -35.67 -7.91
C SER A 385 -8.72 -35.25 -9.18
N VAL A 386 -8.26 -34.15 -9.77
CA VAL A 386 -8.63 -33.74 -11.12
C VAL A 386 -7.40 -33.87 -12.00
N ARG A 387 -7.53 -34.58 -13.12
CA ARG A 387 -6.44 -34.86 -14.06
C ARG A 387 -6.75 -34.38 -15.46
N ILE A 388 -5.72 -33.87 -16.12
CA ILE A 388 -5.76 -33.46 -17.52
C ILE A 388 -4.75 -34.30 -18.29
N ARG A 389 -5.23 -34.98 -19.34
CA ARG A 389 -4.42 -35.82 -20.22
C ARG A 389 -4.58 -35.37 -21.67
N ASN A 390 -3.51 -35.42 -22.45
CA ASN A 390 -3.54 -35.19 -23.90
C ASN A 390 -3.61 -36.50 -24.68
#